data_AF-A0A0R1ME41-F1
#
_entry.id   AF-A0A0R1ME41-F1
#
_cell.length_a   1.000
_cell.length_b   1.000
_cell.length_c   1.000
_cell.angle_alpha   90.00
_cell.angle_beta   90.00
_cell.angle_gamma   90.00
#
_symmetry.space_group_name_H-M   'P 1'
#
loop_
_entity.id
_entity.type
_entity.pdbx_description
1 polymer ?
#
loop_
_entity_poly.entity_id
_entity_poly.type
_entity_poly.pdbx_seq_one_letter_code
_entity_poly.pdbx_strand_id
1 'polypeptide(L)' 'MWWLGNLIWLLIFGTLSFVLMTRRIDGSGAVQTPKTRLVSLGVLAVFFIIILVIQLVILIFVRRKG' A
#
# COMPACT_ATOMS: atom_id res chain seq x y z
N MET A 1 -5.12 -19.84 -3.53
CA MET A 1 -4.52 -18.97 -2.47
C MET A 1 -3.90 -17.67 -3.00
N TRP A 2 -3.36 -17.59 -4.22
CA TRP A 2 -2.71 -16.38 -4.77
C TRP A 2 -3.60 -15.11 -4.80
N TRP A 3 -4.83 -15.24 -5.29
CA TRP A 3 -5.79 -14.13 -5.38
C TRP A 3 -6.25 -13.62 -4.01
N LEU A 4 -6.34 -14.51 -3.02
CA LEU A 4 -6.71 -14.14 -1.66
C LEU A 4 -5.64 -13.26 -1.00
N GLY A 5 -4.36 -13.56 -1.25
CA GLY A 5 -3.26 -12.71 -0.80
C GLY A 5 -3.28 -11.31 -1.43
N ASN A 6 -3.66 -11.19 -2.70
CA ASN A 6 -3.86 -9.89 -3.36
C ASN A 6 -5.01 -9.10 -2.73
N LEU A 7 -6.13 -9.77 -2.44
CA LEU A 7 -7.28 -9.15 -1.80
C LEU A 7 -6.93 -8.61 -0.41
N ILE A 8 -6.20 -9.38 0.40
CA ILE A 8 -5.74 -8.96 1.74
C ILE A 8 -4.84 -7.72 1.62
N TRP A 9 -3.90 -7.72 0.68
CA TRP A 9 -3.02 -6.56 0.44
C TRP A 9 -3.81 -5.30 0.07
N LEU A 10 -4.83 -5.45 -0.77
CA LEU A 10 -5.70 -4.34 -1.19
C LEU A 10 -6.50 -3.78 0.00
N LEU A 11 -7.01 -4.64 0.89
CA LEU A 11 -7.70 -4.23 2.11
C LEU A 11 -6.78 -3.50 3.09
N ILE A 12 -5.56 -3.98 3.28
CA ILE A 12 -4.54 -3.32 4.13
C ILE A 12 -4.22 -1.94 3.57
N PHE A 13 -4.00 -1.83 2.26
CA PHE A 13 -3.72 -0.54 1.60
C PHE A 13 -4.88 0.45 1.74
N GLY A 14 -6.12 0.00 1.52
CA GLY A 14 -7.31 0.82 1.67
C GLY A 14 -7.47 1.33 3.11
N THR A 15 -7.27 0.45 4.09
CA THR A 15 -7.37 0.80 5.52
C THR A 15 -6.30 1.81 5.93
N LEU A 16 -5.04 1.59 5.53
CA LEU A 16 -3.94 2.52 5.81
C LEU A 16 -4.17 3.88 5.16
N SER A 17 -4.67 3.91 3.92
CA SER A 17 -4.99 5.15 3.21
C SER A 17 -6.10 5.93 3.93
N PHE A 18 -7.14 5.25 4.38
CA PHE A 18 -8.24 5.85 5.15
C PHE A 18 -7.75 6.43 6.49
N VAL A 19 -6.91 5.69 7.21
CA VAL A 19 -6.28 6.17 8.45
C VAL A 19 -5.38 7.39 8.18
N LEU A 20 -4.64 7.39 7.07
CA LEU A 20 -3.83 8.55 6.65
C LEU A 20 -4.68 9.79 6.38
N MET A 21 -5.89 9.61 5.85
CA MET A 21 -6.76 10.71 5.48
C MET A 21 -7.53 11.29 6.68
N THR A 22 -7.87 10.45 7.66
CA THR A 22 -8.64 10.84 8.86
C THR A 22 -7.76 11.36 10.00
N ARG A 23 -6.49 10.97 10.08
CA ARG A 23 -5.57 11.43 11.12
C ARG A 23 -5.16 12.90 10.93
N ARG A 24 -5.12 13.66 12.05
CA ARG A 24 -4.65 15.06 12.08
C ARG A 24 -3.17 15.20 12.47
N ILE A 25 -2.64 14.23 13.18
CA ILE A 25 -1.28 14.23 13.72
C ILE A 25 -0.52 13.04 13.11
N ASP A 26 0.72 13.26 12.72
CA ASP A 26 1.61 12.18 12.25
C ASP A 26 2.35 11.49 13.40
N GLY A 27 3.13 10.45 13.08
CA GLY A 27 3.87 9.68 14.09
C GLY A 27 4.94 10.46 14.84
N SER A 28 5.27 11.68 14.40
CA SER A 28 6.24 12.57 15.06
C SER A 28 5.57 13.59 15.98
N GLY A 29 4.24 13.61 16.05
CA GLY A 29 3.48 14.63 16.77
C GLY A 29 3.25 15.91 15.94
N ALA A 30 3.67 15.95 14.67
CA ALA A 30 3.46 17.10 13.81
C ALA A 30 2.07 17.09 13.16
N VAL A 31 1.51 18.29 12.98
CA VAL A 31 0.21 18.45 12.34
C VAL A 31 0.34 18.16 10.84
N GLN A 32 -0.49 17.25 10.34
CA GLN A 32 -0.54 16.94 8.92
C GLN A 32 -1.19 18.09 8.16
N THR A 33 -0.41 18.78 7.36
CA THR A 33 -0.91 19.73 6.36
C THR A 33 -1.51 18.96 5.17
N PRO A 34 -2.41 19.58 4.38
CA PRO A 34 -2.94 18.94 3.17
C PRO A 34 -1.83 18.47 2.22
N LYS A 35 -0.73 19.23 2.13
CA LYS A 35 0.44 18.90 1.31
C LYS A 35 1.19 17.68 1.85
N THR A 36 1.51 17.64 3.14
CA THR A 36 2.25 16.53 3.75
C THR A 36 1.43 15.24 3.82
N ARG A 37 0.10 15.34 3.89
CA ARG A 37 -0.81 14.19 3.77
C ARG A 37 -0.75 13.54 2.39
N LEU A 38 -0.76 14.34 1.31
CA LEU A 38 -0.65 13.83 -0.06
C LEU A 38 0.71 13.15 -0.31
N VAL A 39 1.80 13.72 0.22
CA VAL A 39 3.12 13.08 0.15
C VAL A 39 3.12 11.73 0.88
N SER A 40 2.52 11.68 2.07
CA SER A 40 2.43 10.43 2.85
C SER A 40 1.60 9.36 2.12
N LEU A 41 0.51 9.75 1.46
CA LEU A 41 -0.28 8.85 0.60
C LEU A 41 0.53 8.40 -0.63
N GLY A 42 1.31 9.30 -1.23
CA GLY A 42 2.20 8.98 -2.34
C GLY A 42 3.25 7.93 -1.96
N VAL A 43 3.89 8.08 -0.81
CA VAL A 43 4.85 7.09 -0.27
C VAL A 43 4.17 5.74 -0.04
N LEU A 44 2.97 5.73 0.55
CA LEU A 44 2.18 4.52 0.76
C LEU A 44 1.83 3.84 -0.57
N ALA A 45 1.47 4.61 -1.60
CA ALA A 45 1.17 4.11 -2.93
C ALA A 45 2.41 3.51 -3.62
N VAL A 46 3.57 4.17 -3.54
CA VAL A 46 4.83 3.63 -4.09
C VAL A 46 5.19 2.30 -3.43
N PHE A 47 5.09 2.22 -2.10
CA PHE A 47 5.34 0.97 -1.37
C PHE A 47 4.40 -0.16 -1.82
N PHE A 48 3.12 0.16 -2.00
CA PHE A 48 2.13 -0.80 -2.50
C PHE A 48 2.43 -1.29 -3.92
N ILE A 49 2.85 -0.38 -4.82
CA ILE A 49 3.25 -0.73 -6.20
C ILE A 49 4.43 -1.70 -6.19
N ILE A 50 5.44 -1.47 -5.34
CA ILE A 50 6.60 -2.38 -5.21
C ILE A 50 6.14 -3.79 -4.85
N ILE A 51 5.25 -3.92 -3.88
CA ILE A 51 4.71 -5.23 -3.46
C ILE A 51 3.92 -5.89 -4.60
N LEU A 52 3.10 -5.13 -5.33
CA LEU A 52 2.37 -5.64 -6.49
C LEU A 52 3.33 -6.14 -7.58
N VAL A 53 4.41 -5.43 -7.86
CA VAL A 53 5.42 -5.85 -8.84
C VAL A 53 6.08 -7.17 -8.40
N ILE A 54 6.49 -7.28 -7.14
CA ILE A 54 7.08 -8.52 -6.60
C ILE A 54 6.09 -9.68 -6.73
N GLN A 55 4.83 -9.47 -6.39
CA GLN A 55 3.78 -10.48 -6.56
C GLN A 55 3.64 -10.87 -8.04
N LEU A 56 3.52 -9.91 -8.96
CA LEU A 56 3.40 -10.21 -10.40
C LEU A 56 4.59 -11.02 -10.93
N VAL A 57 5.81 -10.66 -10.53
CA VAL A 57 7.02 -11.41 -10.90
C VAL A 57 6.93 -12.85 -10.42
N ILE A 58 6.60 -13.07 -9.13
CA ILE A 58 6.44 -14.42 -8.58
C ILE A 58 5.34 -15.20 -9.31
N LEU A 59 4.21 -14.56 -9.63
CA LEU A 59 3.11 -15.22 -10.36
C LEU A 59 3.57 -15.72 -11.72
N ILE A 60 4.31 -14.88 -12.47
CA ILE A 60 4.85 -15.26 -13.79
C ILE A 60 5.79 -16.45 -13.65
N PHE A 61 6.69 -16.45 -12.65
CA PHE A 61 7.60 -17.57 -12.42
C PHE A 61 6.87 -18.87 -12.03
N VAL A 62 5.88 -18.78 -11.14
CA VAL A 62 5.09 -19.94 -10.72
C VAL A 62 4.29 -20.51 -11.89
N ARG A 63 3.66 -19.66 -12.71
CA ARG A 63 2.89 -20.12 -13.88
C ARG A 63 3.72 -20.65 -15.03
N ARG A 64 5.00 -20.27 -15.15
CA ARG A 64 5.90 -20.86 -16.15
C ARG A 64 6.45 -22.24 -15.78
N LYS A 65 6.37 -22.64 -14.51
CA LYS A 65 6.87 -23.93 -14.02
C LYS A 65 5.78 -25.00 -13.89
N GLY A 66 4.52 -24.66 -14.17
CA GLY A 66 3.36 -25.56 -14.16
C GLY A 66 2.97 -26.03 -15.54
#